data_AF-A0A382A624-F1
#
_entry.id   AF-A0A382A624-F1
#
_cell.length_a   1.000
_cell.length_b   1.000
_cell.length_c   1.000
_cell.angle_alpha   90.00
_cell.angle_beta   90.00
_cell.angle_gamma   90.00
#
_symmetry.space_group_name_H-M   'P 1'
#
loop_
_entity.id
_entity.type
_entity.pdbx_description
1 polymer ?
#
loop_
_entity_poly.entity_id
_entity_poly.type
_entity_poly.pdbx_seq_one_letter_code
_entity_poly.pdbx_strand_id
1 'polypeptide(L)' 'MKPQSAKAKGRKLQQQFRDLLIEQLQVHPEDIENRSMGAGGEDLIMSRAARDKFPYSIECKNVEKLNVWAAYKQAGE' A
#
# COMPACT_ATOMS: atom_id res chain seq x y z
N MET A 1 -11.35 6.08 -17.86
CA MET A 1 -10.09 5.31 -17.73
C MET A 1 -10.40 3.83 -17.89
N LYS A 2 -9.62 3.06 -18.66
CA LYS A 2 -9.87 1.61 -18.76
C LYS A 2 -9.59 0.94 -17.40
N PRO A 3 -10.38 -0.05 -16.95
CA PRO A 3 -10.16 -0.72 -15.66
C PRO A 3 -8.73 -1.25 -15.48
N GLN A 4 -8.12 -1.78 -16.54
CA GLN A 4 -6.75 -2.26 -16.53
C GLN A 4 -5.74 -1.14 -16.24
N SER A 5 -5.94 0.06 -16.79
CA SER A 5 -5.07 1.22 -16.55
C SER A 5 -5.18 1.70 -15.10
N ALA A 6 -6.38 1.69 -14.52
CA ALA A 6 -6.57 2.03 -13.11
C ALA A 6 -5.85 1.04 -12.19
N LYS A 7 -5.98 -0.27 -12.45
CA LYS A 7 -5.26 -1.31 -11.72
C LYS A 7 -3.74 -1.18 -11.85
N ALA A 8 -3.24 -0.81 -13.03
CA ALA A 8 -1.80 -0.57 -13.24
C ALA A 8 -1.28 0.64 -12.45
N LYS A 9 -2.05 1.73 -12.39
CA LYS A 9 -1.71 2.91 -11.56
C LYS A 9 -1.68 2.57 -10.06
N GLY A 10 -2.64 1.78 -9.59
CA GLY A 10 -2.68 1.28 -8.21
C GLY A 10 -1.44 0.46 -7.86
N ARG A 11 -1.11 -0.55 -8.68
CA ARG A 11 0.11 -1.35 -8.48
C ARG A 11 1.39 -0.52 -8.47
N LYS A 12 1.49 0.48 -9.35
CA LYS A 12 2.65 1.36 -9.37
C LYS A 12 2.78 2.14 -8.06
N LEU A 13 1.68 2.63 -7.50
CA LEU A 13 1.68 3.31 -6.21
C LEU A 13 2.09 2.38 -5.06
N GLN A 14 1.56 1.15 -5.02
CA GLN A 14 1.96 0.14 -4.02
C GLN A 14 3.48 -0.12 -4.07
N GLN A 15 4.03 -0.31 -5.28
CA GLN A 15 5.47 -0.50 -5.50
C GLN A 15 6.29 0.70 -5.01
N GLN A 16 5.86 1.92 -5.34
CA GLN A 16 6.55 3.13 -4.87
C GLN A 16 6.56 3.23 -3.35
N PHE A 17 5.45 2.87 -2.68
CA PHE A 17 5.37 2.92 -1.23
C PHE A 17 6.22 1.85 -0.57
N ARG A 18 6.27 0.64 -1.15
CA ARG A 18 7.22 -0.40 -0.73
C ARG A 18 8.66 0.08 -0.81
N ASP A 19 9.06 0.64 -1.96
CA ASP A 19 10.42 1.11 -2.17
C ASP A 19 10.77 2.24 -1.19
N LEU A 20 9.82 3.13 -0.90
CA LEU A 20 9.97 4.17 0.12
C LEU A 20 10.22 3.61 1.53
N LEU A 21 9.52 2.54 1.93
CA LEU A 21 9.72 1.90 3.23
C LEU A 21 11.09 1.21 3.32
N ILE A 22 11.54 0.61 2.22
CA ILE A 22 12.90 0.04 2.13
C ILE A 22 13.94 1.15 2.28
N GLU A 23 13.80 2.27 1.59
CA GLU A 23 14.77 3.36 1.61
C GLU A 23 14.78 4.14 2.93
N GLN A 24 13.60 4.55 3.42
CA GLN A 24 13.48 5.49 4.53
C GLN A 24 13.51 4.78 5.89
N LEU A 25 12.97 3.58 5.98
CA LEU A 25 12.90 2.80 7.22
C LEU A 25 13.87 1.62 7.20
N GLN A 26 14.67 1.45 6.16
CA GLN A 26 15.62 0.35 6.03
C GLN A 26 14.95 -1.02 6.20
N VAL A 27 13.70 -1.16 5.76
CA VAL A 27 13.00 -2.45 5.74
C VAL A 27 13.72 -3.36 4.75
N HIS A 28 13.98 -4.61 5.14
CA HIS A 28 14.62 -5.55 4.22
C HIS A 28 13.66 -5.86 3.05
N PRO A 29 14.14 -5.94 1.78
CA PRO A 29 13.26 -6.22 0.65
C PRO A 29 12.49 -7.55 0.74
N GLU A 30 12.99 -8.52 1.50
CA GLU A 30 12.30 -9.80 1.75
C GLU A 30 11.24 -9.71 2.85
N ASP A 31 11.26 -8.65 3.66
CA ASP A 31 10.30 -8.42 4.74
C ASP A 31 9.05 -7.66 4.26
N ILE A 32 8.99 -7.27 2.99
CA ILE A 32 7.87 -6.51 2.43
C ILE A 32 7.56 -6.88 0.98
N GLU A 33 6.31 -7.22 0.70
CA GLU A 33 5.83 -7.57 -0.64
C GLU A 33 4.50 -6.88 -1.00
N ASN A 34 4.24 -6.74 -2.29
CA ASN A 34 2.97 -6.20 -2.77
C ASN A 34 1.91 -7.30 -2.81
N ARG A 35 0.71 -7.03 -2.30
CA ARG A 35 -0.43 -7.92 -2.45
C ARG A 35 -0.98 -7.86 -3.88
N SER A 36 -1.55 -8.97 -4.34
CA SER A 36 -2.22 -9.02 -5.64
C SER A 36 -3.46 -8.13 -5.66
N MET A 37 -3.67 -7.41 -6.77
CA MET A 37 -4.82 -6.51 -6.92
C MET A 37 -6.14 -7.29 -6.81
N GLY A 38 -6.96 -6.95 -5.82
CA GLY A 38 -8.27 -7.55 -5.59
C GLY A 38 -8.29 -8.67 -4.55
N ALA A 39 -7.15 -8.99 -3.93
CA ALA A 39 -7.15 -9.74 -2.68
C ALA A 39 -7.58 -8.84 -1.51
N GLY A 40 -8.24 -9.41 -0.51
CA GLY A 40 -8.66 -8.68 0.69
C GLY A 40 -7.51 -8.42 1.66
N GLY A 41 -7.66 -7.37 2.48
CA GLY A 41 -6.69 -6.92 3.48
C GLY A 41 -5.73 -5.86 2.96
N GLU A 42 -4.66 -5.61 3.71
CA GLU A 42 -3.65 -4.57 3.43
C GLU A 42 -2.97 -4.74 2.06
N ASP A 43 -2.57 -3.62 1.45
CA ASP A 43 -1.92 -3.60 0.13
C ASP A 43 -0.47 -4.11 0.14
N LEU A 44 0.24 -3.94 1.26
CA LEU A 44 1.59 -4.44 1.46
C LEU A 44 1.56 -5.51 2.54
N ILE A 45 2.13 -6.67 2.25
CA ILE A 45 2.33 -7.74 3.22
C ILE A 45 3.69 -7.50 3.86
N MET A 46 3.69 -7.31 5.17
CA MET A 46 4.87 -7.01 5.95
C MET A 46 5.12 -8.11 6.98
N SER A 47 6.38 -8.51 7.10
CA SER A 47 6.85 -9.38 8.18
C SER A 47 6.75 -8.66 9.53
N ARG A 48 6.96 -9.41 10.62
CA ARG A 48 7.01 -8.83 11.97
C ARG A 48 8.10 -7.76 12.09
N ALA A 49 9.27 -8.00 11.50
CA ALA A 49 10.39 -7.07 11.55
C ALA A 49 10.08 -5.76 10.79
N ALA A 50 9.38 -5.84 9.65
CA ALA A 50 8.89 -4.65 8.96
C ALA A 50 7.84 -3.89 9.79
N ARG A 51 6.93 -4.60 10.48
CA ARG A 51 5.92 -3.97 11.35
C ARG A 51 6.51 -3.30 12.60
N ASP A 52 7.62 -3.82 13.13
CA ASP A 52 8.34 -3.16 14.24
C ASP A 52 8.88 -1.78 13.81
N LYS A 53 9.19 -1.61 12.52
CA LYS A 53 9.63 -0.32 11.94
C LYS A 53 8.47 0.56 11.46
N PHE A 54 7.41 -0.06 10.95
CA PHE A 54 6.20 0.61 10.47
C PHE A 54 4.94 -0.10 10.99
N PRO A 55 4.43 0.30 12.16
CA PRO A 55 3.35 -0.41 12.86
C PRO A 55 1.94 -0.03 12.35
N TYR A 56 1.79 0.26 11.05
CA TYR A 56 0.52 0.65 10.45
C TYR A 56 0.21 -0.20 9.23
N SER A 57 -1.08 -0.43 9.02
CA SER A 57 -1.61 -1.03 7.79
C SER A 57 -1.56 0.00 6.64
N ILE A 58 -1.31 -0.47 5.42
CA ILE A 58 -1.13 0.40 4.26
C ILE A 58 -2.22 0.13 3.22
N GLU A 59 -2.83 1.20 2.74
CA GLU A 59 -3.81 1.24 1.66
C GLU A 59 -3.46 2.39 0.70
N CYS A 60 -3.29 2.08 -0.58
CA CYS A 60 -2.82 2.97 -1.63
C CYS A 60 -3.97 3.44 -2.53
N LYS A 61 -4.30 4.75 -2.49
CA LYS A 61 -5.32 5.35 -3.36
C LYS A 61 -4.72 6.31 -4.38
N ASN A 62 -4.59 5.86 -5.62
CA ASN A 62 -4.17 6.69 -6.76
C ASN A 62 -5.40 7.18 -7.56
N VAL A 63 -6.00 8.28 -7.11
CA VAL A 63 -7.21 8.87 -7.71
C VAL A 63 -7.01 10.38 -7.93
N GLU A 64 -7.67 10.94 -8.95
CA GLU A 64 -7.59 12.38 -9.26
C GLU A 64 -8.28 13.25 -8.19
N LYS A 65 -9.32 12.71 -7.55
CA LYS A 65 -10.06 13.35 -6.46
C LYS A 65 -10.22 12.36 -5.32
N LEU A 66 -9.51 12.60 -4.22
CA LEU A 66 -9.61 11.78 -3.02
C LEU A 66 -10.79 12.25 -2.17
N ASN A 67 -11.71 11.34 -1.85
CA ASN A 67 -12.70 11.57 -0.81
C ASN A 67 -12.05 11.27 0.55
N VAL A 68 -11.62 12.32 1.23
CA VAL A 68 -10.88 12.25 2.50
C VAL A 68 -11.72 11.59 3.61
N TRP A 69 -13.02 11.90 3.70
CA TRP A 69 -13.91 11.31 4.71
C TRP A 69 -14.09 9.81 4.53
N ALA A 70 -14.26 9.37 3.27
CA ALA A 70 -14.34 7.95 2.95
C ALA A 70 -13.01 7.23 3.25
N ALA A 71 -11.87 7.89 2.99
CA ALA A 71 -10.55 7.34 3.31
C ALA A 71 -10.33 7.21 4.83
N TYR A 72 -10.70 8.23 5.61
CA TYR A 72 -10.63 8.16 7.07
C TYR A 72 -11.52 7.08 7.66
N LYS A 73 -12.74 6.92 7.13
CA LYS A 73 -13.63 5.86 7.56
C LYS A 73 -12.98 4.49 7.36
N GLN A 74 -12.44 4.22 6.17
CA GLN A 74 -11.76 2.97 5.87
C GLN A 74 -10.50 2.76 6.73
N ALA A 75 -9.79 3.82 7.12
CA ALA A 75 -8.62 3.71 7.99
C ALA A 75 -8.95 3.29 9.43
N GLY A 76 -10.21 3.39 9.84
CA GLY A 76 -10.69 2.94 11.15
C GLY A 76 -11.41 1.58 11.14
N GLU A 77 -11.51 0.94 9.96
CA GLU A 77 -12.06 -0.42 9.79
C GLU A 77 -10.94 -1.47 9.91
#